data_AF-A0A953QFG1-F1
#
_entry.id   AF-A0A953QFG1-F1
#
_cell.length_a   1.000
_cell.length_b   1.000
_cell.length_c   1.000
_cell.angle_alpha   90.00
_cell.angle_beta   90.00
_cell.angle_gamma   90.00
#
_symmetry.space_group_name_H-M   'P 1'
#
loop_
_entity.id
_entity.type
_entity.pdbx_description
1 polymer ?
#
loop_
_entity_poly.entity_id
_entity_poly.type
_entity_poly.pdbx_seq_one_letter_code
_entity_poly.pdbx_strand_id
1 'polypeptide(L)'
;MHRALRVSIPNAVVWVVLVTTASAKSAKPLQIYFIDVEGGQATLVVSPSERSLLIDAGWAGGSDADRIMAAVKSAGIKKLDYVVITHFHGDHVGGVADLVQRVKIGTFVDHGSDIEDSATAKETYAAYTKAITRAARVVVRPGQGLPFKDIRVQFLAAAGEHLSSPLPGAGEANLYCPSEKEPPVDTTKNSQSLALLITYGKFRFLDLGDLTTKKELELVCPNNLIGTVDLFLTTHHGGDPDNPKALVWALHPRVAV
;
A
#
# COMPACT_ATOMS: atom_id res chain seq x y z
N MET A 1 49.00 -41.53 -46.46
CA MET A 1 48.39 -42.75 -47.04
C MET A 1 46.88 -42.65 -46.92
N HIS A 2 46.20 -42.96 -48.01
CA HIS A 2 44.83 -42.57 -48.32
C HIS A 2 43.77 -43.31 -47.49
N ARG A 3 42.68 -42.61 -47.17
CA ARG A 3 41.35 -42.88 -47.76
C ARG A 3 40.39 -41.75 -47.44
N ALA A 4 39.97 -41.04 -48.48
CA ALA A 4 38.85 -40.12 -48.45
C ALA A 4 37.55 -40.90 -48.71
N LEU A 5 36.44 -40.45 -48.13
CA LEU A 5 35.11 -40.70 -48.68
C LEU A 5 34.32 -39.40 -48.63
N ARG A 6 33.88 -38.97 -49.81
CA ARG A 6 33.06 -37.78 -50.06
C ARG A 6 31.70 -38.29 -50.53
N VAL A 7 30.63 -37.81 -49.92
CA VAL A 7 29.26 -37.96 -50.42
C VAL A 7 28.56 -36.61 -50.31
N SER A 8 27.92 -36.21 -51.39
CA SER A 8 27.16 -34.97 -51.54
C SER A 8 25.84 -35.27 -52.25
N ILE A 9 24.73 -34.76 -51.71
CA ILE A 9 23.36 -34.79 -52.26
C ILE A 9 22.78 -33.36 -52.07
N PRO A 10 21.97 -32.83 -53.01
CA PRO A 10 21.91 -31.40 -53.28
C PRO A 10 20.92 -30.65 -52.38
N ASN A 11 21.28 -29.39 -52.09
CA ASN A 11 20.43 -28.27 -51.70
C ASN A 11 19.19 -28.60 -50.85
N ALA A 12 19.42 -28.86 -49.57
CA ALA A 12 18.48 -28.42 -48.55
C ALA A 12 19.05 -27.16 -47.92
N VAL A 13 18.38 -26.03 -48.12
CA VAL A 13 18.58 -24.84 -47.27
C VAL A 13 18.17 -25.26 -45.87
N VAL A 14 19.15 -25.62 -45.04
CA VAL A 14 18.93 -25.78 -43.62
C VAL A 14 18.76 -24.38 -43.06
N TRP A 15 17.50 -23.97 -42.88
CA TRP A 15 17.20 -22.91 -41.95
C TRP A 15 17.60 -23.42 -40.56
N VAL A 16 18.80 -23.04 -40.11
CA VAL A 16 19.10 -23.09 -38.68
C VAL A 16 18.21 -22.04 -38.05
N VAL A 17 17.03 -22.45 -37.61
CA VAL A 17 16.24 -21.65 -36.68
C VAL A 17 17.01 -21.67 -35.38
N LEU A 18 17.83 -20.65 -35.15
CA LEU A 18 18.26 -20.29 -33.81
C LEU A 18 16.98 -19.93 -33.05
N VAL A 19 16.41 -20.92 -32.36
CA VAL A 19 15.44 -20.66 -31.30
C VAL A 19 16.25 -19.99 -30.20
N THR A 20 16.35 -18.67 -30.26
CA THR A 20 16.72 -17.87 -29.10
C THR A 20 15.60 -18.09 -28.09
N THR A 21 15.79 -19.05 -27.18
CA THR A 21 15.03 -19.05 -25.94
C THR A 21 15.46 -17.78 -25.22
N ALA A 22 14.77 -16.67 -25.51
CA ALA A 22 14.86 -15.47 -24.72
C ALA A 22 14.53 -15.92 -23.29
N SER A 23 15.58 -16.01 -22.46
CA SER A 23 15.43 -16.38 -21.07
C SER A 23 14.54 -15.30 -20.48
N ALA A 24 13.26 -15.61 -20.29
CA ALA A 24 12.30 -14.67 -19.74
C ALA A 24 12.87 -14.27 -18.38
N LYS A 25 13.32 -13.02 -18.26
CA LYS A 25 13.82 -12.49 -16.99
C LYS A 25 12.71 -12.74 -15.99
N SER A 26 12.97 -13.61 -15.01
CA SER A 26 11.98 -13.91 -13.96
C SER A 26 11.48 -12.59 -13.40
N ALA A 27 10.16 -12.41 -13.38
CA ALA A 27 9.57 -11.23 -12.77
C ALA A 27 10.11 -11.11 -11.33
N LYS A 28 10.43 -9.88 -10.91
CA LYS A 28 10.84 -9.66 -9.51
C LYS A 28 9.65 -10.00 -8.60
N PRO A 29 9.90 -10.46 -7.36
CA PRO A 29 8.81 -10.63 -6.41
C PRO A 29 8.19 -9.28 -6.04
N LEU A 30 6.94 -9.30 -5.56
CA LEU A 30 6.41 -8.19 -4.77
C LEU A 30 7.27 -8.05 -3.51
N GLN A 31 7.75 -6.83 -3.24
CA GLN A 31 8.50 -6.52 -2.02
C GLN A 31 7.69 -5.55 -1.17
N ILE A 32 7.65 -5.80 0.13
CA ILE A 32 7.01 -4.94 1.13
C ILE A 32 8.03 -4.71 2.25
N TYR A 33 8.31 -3.45 2.53
CA TYR A 33 9.24 -3.01 3.57
C TYR A 33 8.44 -2.25 4.61
N PHE A 34 8.33 -2.80 5.82
CA PHE A 34 7.86 -2.08 6.99
C PHE A 34 9.06 -1.34 7.56
N ILE A 35 9.01 -0.02 7.53
CA ILE A 35 10.15 0.84 7.86
C ILE A 35 9.92 1.31 9.30
N ASP A 36 10.85 0.97 10.19
CA ASP A 36 10.81 1.40 11.59
C ASP A 36 10.99 2.92 11.67
N VAL A 37 9.89 3.64 11.79
CA VAL A 37 9.86 5.10 11.95
C VAL A 37 9.47 5.49 13.38
N GLU A 38 9.85 4.66 14.36
CA GLU A 38 9.79 4.97 15.80
C GLU A 38 8.41 5.46 16.28
N GLY A 39 7.37 4.65 16.08
CA GLY A 39 6.01 4.93 16.56
C GLY A 39 5.16 5.75 15.62
N GLY A 40 5.52 5.79 14.33
CA GLY A 40 4.66 6.21 13.23
C GLY A 40 4.55 5.13 12.16
N GLN A 41 4.10 5.50 10.96
CA GLN A 41 3.95 4.57 9.83
C GLN A 41 4.79 4.97 8.61
N ALA A 42 5.47 3.98 8.04
CA ALA A 42 6.02 4.05 6.69
C ALA A 42 6.16 2.63 6.09
N THR A 43 5.41 2.36 5.02
CA THR A 43 5.45 1.07 4.32
C THR A 43 5.79 1.27 2.86
N LEU A 44 6.94 0.76 2.41
CA LEU A 44 7.32 0.78 0.99
C LEU A 44 6.93 -0.53 0.31
N VAL A 45 6.13 -0.43 -0.73
CA VAL A 45 5.73 -1.52 -1.63
C VAL A 45 6.40 -1.34 -2.99
N VAL A 46 7.06 -2.38 -3.49
CA VAL A 46 7.64 -2.41 -4.84
C VAL A 46 7.08 -3.60 -5.61
N SER A 47 6.32 -3.29 -6.65
CA SER A 47 5.70 -4.28 -7.52
C SER A 47 6.74 -5.06 -8.36
N PRO A 48 6.38 -6.25 -8.89
CA PRO A 48 7.21 -7.01 -9.82
C PRO A 48 7.77 -6.22 -11.02
N SER A 49 7.03 -5.22 -11.48
CA SER A 49 7.36 -4.29 -12.57
C SER A 49 8.17 -3.08 -12.12
N GLU A 50 8.69 -3.12 -10.88
CA GLU A 50 9.55 -2.12 -10.25
C GLU A 50 8.89 -0.76 -10.05
N ARG A 51 7.56 -0.70 -10.11
CA ARG A 51 6.77 0.46 -9.74
C ARG A 51 6.58 0.49 -8.22
N SER A 52 6.74 1.67 -7.62
CA SER A 52 6.76 1.78 -6.15
C SER A 52 5.58 2.58 -5.58
N LEU A 53 5.17 2.22 -4.38
CA LEU A 53 4.17 2.89 -3.56
C LEU A 53 4.75 3.01 -2.15
N LEU A 54 4.92 4.22 -1.64
CA LEU A 54 5.15 4.46 -0.22
C LEU A 54 3.82 4.80 0.43
N ILE A 55 3.50 4.18 1.56
CA ILE A 55 2.33 4.48 2.38
C ILE A 55 2.86 5.11 3.66
N ASP A 56 2.50 6.37 3.89
CA ASP A 56 2.98 7.24 4.95
C ASP A 56 4.51 7.45 4.96
N ALA A 57 4.97 8.38 5.80
CA ALA A 57 6.30 8.98 5.74
C ALA A 57 6.92 9.20 7.13
N GLY A 58 6.35 8.65 8.21
CA GLY A 58 6.89 8.84 9.55
C GLY A 58 6.88 10.30 10.04
N TRP A 59 7.71 10.57 11.05
CA TRP A 59 7.84 11.87 11.70
C TRP A 59 8.72 12.87 10.93
N ALA A 60 8.50 14.16 11.22
CA ALA A 60 9.35 15.24 10.73
C ALA A 60 10.64 15.40 11.56
N GLY A 61 11.75 15.83 10.94
CA GLY A 61 12.96 16.29 11.65
C GLY A 61 13.81 15.22 12.33
N GLY A 62 13.42 13.94 12.23
CA GLY A 62 14.15 12.78 12.75
C GLY A 62 14.92 12.01 11.67
N SER A 63 15.23 10.74 11.97
CA SER A 63 15.94 9.83 11.05
C SER A 63 15.00 9.10 10.08
N ASP A 64 13.68 9.35 10.14
CA ASP A 64 12.69 8.57 9.38
C ASP A 64 12.86 8.72 7.88
N ALA A 65 13.10 9.95 7.39
CA ALA A 65 13.43 10.16 5.99
C ALA A 65 14.72 9.42 5.58
N ASP A 66 15.73 9.29 6.46
CA ASP A 66 16.93 8.50 6.18
C ASP A 66 16.62 7.00 6.11
N ARG A 67 15.80 6.47 7.02
CA ARG A 67 15.37 5.06 7.04
C ARG A 67 14.53 4.71 5.80
N ILE A 68 13.63 5.60 5.40
CA ILE A 68 12.86 5.47 4.16
C ILE A 68 13.80 5.47 2.94
N MET A 69 14.77 6.38 2.89
CA MET A 69 15.75 6.41 1.79
C MET A 69 16.66 5.16 1.78
N ALA A 70 16.96 4.58 2.93
CA ALA A 70 17.66 3.31 3.03
C ALA A 70 16.82 2.16 2.44
N ALA A 71 15.51 2.11 2.70
CA ALA A 71 14.60 1.14 2.10
C ALA A 71 14.48 1.34 0.57
N VAL A 72 14.34 2.59 0.10
CA VAL A 72 14.33 2.96 -1.33
C VAL A 72 15.61 2.46 -2.02
N LYS A 73 16.77 2.67 -1.39
CA LYS A 73 18.07 2.19 -1.89
C LYS A 73 18.15 0.67 -1.89
N SER A 74 17.71 0.01 -0.81
CA SER A 74 17.69 -1.45 -0.68
C SER A 74 16.82 -2.11 -1.76
N ALA A 75 15.65 -1.52 -2.03
CA ALA A 75 14.73 -1.99 -3.06
C ALA A 75 15.23 -1.73 -4.50
N GLY A 76 16.29 -0.94 -4.66
CA GLY A 76 16.90 -0.62 -5.95
C GLY A 76 16.07 0.33 -6.81
N ILE A 77 15.12 1.06 -6.23
CA ILE A 77 14.29 2.04 -6.93
C ILE A 77 14.91 3.45 -6.86
N LYS A 78 14.66 4.28 -7.87
CA LYS A 78 15.25 5.63 -8.00
C LYS A 78 14.26 6.77 -7.77
N LYS A 79 12.98 6.43 -7.68
CA LYS A 79 11.86 7.35 -7.51
C LYS A 79 10.77 6.64 -6.74
N LEU A 80 9.87 7.41 -6.17
CA LEU A 80 8.59 6.92 -5.66
C LEU A 80 7.52 7.24 -6.70
N ASP A 81 6.89 6.22 -7.31
CA ASP A 81 5.80 6.48 -8.25
C ASP A 81 4.57 7.05 -7.56
N TYR A 82 4.21 6.47 -6.41
CA TYR A 82 3.14 6.93 -5.54
C TYR A 82 3.63 7.12 -4.11
N VAL A 83 3.13 8.17 -3.46
CA VAL A 83 3.16 8.34 -2.01
C VAL A 83 1.72 8.51 -1.55
N VAL A 84 1.20 7.53 -0.84
CA VAL A 84 -0.11 7.57 -0.18
C VAL A 84 0.08 8.14 1.22
N ILE A 85 -0.70 9.15 1.58
CA ILE A 85 -0.80 9.65 2.95
C ILE A 85 -2.15 9.24 3.48
N THR A 86 -2.16 8.35 4.47
CA THR A 86 -3.38 7.80 5.05
C THR A 86 -4.18 8.89 5.73
N HIS A 87 -3.53 9.70 6.57
CA HIS A 87 -4.10 10.89 7.20
C HIS A 87 -2.98 11.86 7.61
N PHE A 88 -3.35 13.02 8.17
CA PHE A 88 -2.42 14.14 8.37
C PHE A 88 -1.89 14.28 9.81
N HIS A 89 -1.65 13.17 10.54
CA HIS A 89 -0.90 13.22 11.79
C HIS A 89 0.59 13.25 11.53
N GLY A 90 1.34 13.82 12.47
CA GLY A 90 2.77 14.10 12.31
C GLY A 90 3.62 12.86 12.10
N ASP A 91 3.19 11.72 12.62
CA ASP A 91 3.81 10.40 12.53
C ASP A 91 3.48 9.63 11.25
N HIS A 92 2.60 10.20 10.41
CA HIS A 92 2.26 9.67 9.09
C HIS A 92 2.74 10.61 7.99
N VAL A 93 2.46 11.91 8.09
CA VAL A 93 2.77 12.88 7.02
C VAL A 93 4.06 13.67 7.27
N GLY A 94 4.63 13.61 8.47
CA GLY A 94 5.71 14.49 8.90
C GLY A 94 6.94 14.44 8.01
N GLY A 95 7.36 13.25 7.58
CA GLY A 95 8.56 13.09 6.76
C GLY A 95 8.43 13.59 5.31
N VAL A 96 7.24 13.96 4.84
CA VAL A 96 7.03 14.36 3.43
C VAL A 96 7.88 15.55 3.03
N ALA A 97 8.01 16.56 3.89
CA ALA A 97 8.79 17.77 3.60
C ALA A 97 10.28 17.48 3.35
N ASP A 98 10.81 16.43 3.98
CA ASP A 98 12.19 15.98 3.79
C ASP A 98 12.31 15.05 2.58
N LEU A 99 11.35 14.13 2.38
CA LEU A 99 11.38 13.17 1.28
C LEU A 99 11.36 13.83 -0.10
N VAL A 100 10.55 14.88 -0.28
CA VAL A 100 10.47 15.62 -1.56
C VAL A 100 11.80 16.24 -1.99
N GLN A 101 12.74 16.42 -1.05
CA GLN A 101 14.09 16.93 -1.33
C GLN A 101 15.09 15.82 -1.68
N ARG A 102 14.78 14.57 -1.31
CA ARG A 102 15.72 13.44 -1.36
C ARG A 102 15.43 12.46 -2.49
N VAL A 103 14.17 12.34 -2.90
CA VAL A 103 13.74 11.41 -3.96
C VAL A 103 12.68 12.04 -4.84
N LYS A 104 12.72 11.74 -6.14
CA LYS A 104 11.67 12.15 -7.07
C LYS A 104 10.38 11.41 -6.71
N ILE A 105 9.31 12.16 -6.48
CA ILE A 105 7.97 11.62 -6.25
C ILE A 105 7.08 11.91 -7.47
N GLY A 106 6.36 10.91 -7.94
CA GLY A 106 5.46 11.01 -9.09
C GLY A 106 4.10 11.62 -8.71
N THR A 107 3.38 10.95 -7.83
CA THR A 107 2.02 11.35 -7.44
C THR A 107 1.79 11.14 -5.95
N PHE A 108 1.31 12.18 -5.27
CA PHE A 108 0.73 12.08 -3.94
C PHE A 108 -0.73 11.66 -4.03
N VAL A 109 -1.15 10.81 -3.10
CA VAL A 109 -2.50 10.27 -3.01
C VAL A 109 -2.97 10.47 -1.58
N ASP A 110 -4.09 11.16 -1.38
CA ASP A 110 -4.64 11.45 -0.05
C ASP A 110 -6.17 11.48 -0.07
N HIS A 111 -6.77 11.74 1.09
CA HIS A 111 -8.22 11.84 1.27
C HIS A 111 -8.78 13.28 1.15
N GLY A 112 -7.97 14.25 0.74
CA GLY A 112 -8.40 15.63 0.54
C GLY A 112 -8.08 16.55 1.71
N SER A 113 -9.10 17.23 2.23
CA SER A 113 -8.94 18.23 3.30
C SER A 113 -8.81 17.57 4.67
N ASP A 114 -8.02 18.18 5.57
CA ASP A 114 -8.06 17.85 6.99
C ASP A 114 -9.36 18.37 7.62
N ILE A 115 -9.83 17.70 8.67
CA ILE A 115 -11.06 18.05 9.41
C ILE A 115 -10.76 18.67 10.78
N GLU A 116 -9.53 18.55 11.27
CA GLU A 116 -9.15 19.05 12.58
C GLU A 116 -8.74 20.53 12.55
N ASP A 117 -9.24 21.28 13.54
CA ASP A 117 -9.02 22.73 13.61
C ASP A 117 -7.91 23.16 14.60
N SER A 118 -7.24 22.18 15.23
CA SER A 118 -6.14 22.46 16.17
C SER A 118 -4.99 23.17 15.47
N ALA A 119 -4.23 24.00 16.21
CA ALA A 119 -3.08 24.71 15.66
C ALA A 119 -2.05 23.74 15.04
N THR A 120 -1.77 22.62 15.74
CA THR A 120 -0.88 21.57 15.26
C THR A 120 -1.41 20.91 13.99
N ALA A 121 -2.70 20.56 13.91
CA ALA A 121 -3.27 19.96 12.71
C ALA A 121 -3.14 20.88 11.48
N LYS A 122 -3.46 22.17 11.67
CA LYS A 122 -3.31 23.19 10.62
C LYS A 122 -1.87 23.32 10.16
N GLU A 123 -0.92 23.32 11.09
CA GLU A 123 0.52 23.40 10.78
C GLU A 123 0.97 22.18 9.97
N THR A 124 0.65 20.97 10.44
CA THR A 124 1.03 19.72 9.76
C THR A 124 0.44 19.64 8.35
N TYR A 125 -0.85 19.93 8.18
CA TYR A 125 -1.48 19.92 6.86
C TYR A 125 -0.95 21.03 5.93
N ALA A 126 -0.64 22.23 6.46
CA ALA A 126 -0.02 23.30 5.68
C ALA A 126 1.40 22.93 5.23
N ALA A 127 2.19 22.29 6.09
CA ALA A 127 3.52 21.81 5.74
C ALA A 127 3.46 20.75 4.62
N TYR A 128 2.54 19.78 4.74
CA TYR A 128 2.28 18.78 3.70
C TYR A 128 1.91 19.42 2.36
N THR A 129 0.84 20.22 2.33
CA THR A 129 0.33 20.82 1.09
C THR A 129 1.35 21.74 0.42
N LYS A 130 2.16 22.47 1.19
CA LYS A 130 3.28 23.26 0.69
C LYS A 130 4.37 22.38 0.06
N ALA A 131 4.74 21.28 0.71
CA ALA A 131 5.78 20.37 0.25
C ALA A 131 5.43 19.71 -1.09
N ILE A 132 4.15 19.39 -1.33
CA ILE A 132 3.72 18.64 -2.51
C ILE A 132 3.35 19.50 -3.73
N THR A 133 3.45 20.83 -3.66
CA THR A 133 3.02 21.76 -4.72
C THR A 133 3.61 21.49 -6.11
N ARG A 134 4.75 20.80 -6.19
CA ARG A 134 5.45 20.47 -7.46
C ARG A 134 5.14 19.06 -7.98
N ALA A 135 4.40 18.25 -7.23
CA ALA A 135 4.04 16.89 -7.59
C ALA A 135 2.57 16.81 -8.02
N ALA A 136 2.22 15.78 -8.79
CA ALA A 136 0.81 15.49 -9.04
C ALA A 136 0.13 15.07 -7.72
N ARG A 137 -1.14 15.46 -7.54
CA ARG A 137 -1.95 15.08 -6.38
C ARG A 137 -3.26 14.46 -6.85
N VAL A 138 -3.67 13.36 -6.25
CA VAL A 138 -4.97 12.72 -6.48
C VAL A 138 -5.66 12.54 -5.14
N VAL A 139 -6.90 13.04 -5.04
CA VAL A 139 -7.79 12.75 -3.91
C VAL A 139 -8.61 11.52 -4.25
N VAL A 140 -8.51 10.46 -3.45
CA VAL A 140 -9.17 9.19 -3.73
C VAL A 140 -10.46 9.02 -2.93
N ARG A 141 -11.31 8.12 -3.41
CA ARG A 141 -12.57 7.70 -2.77
C ARG A 141 -12.59 6.17 -2.60
N PRO A 142 -13.42 5.62 -1.70
CA PRO A 142 -13.58 4.18 -1.57
C PRO A 142 -13.93 3.52 -2.92
N GLY A 143 -13.35 2.35 -3.16
CA GLY A 143 -13.50 1.57 -4.39
C GLY A 143 -12.55 1.94 -5.52
N GLN A 144 -11.95 3.14 -5.50
CA GLN A 144 -10.95 3.54 -6.49
C GLN A 144 -9.64 2.77 -6.29
N GLY A 145 -8.81 2.72 -7.33
CA GLY A 145 -7.52 2.03 -7.29
C GLY A 145 -6.41 2.78 -8.01
N LEU A 146 -5.16 2.35 -7.78
CA LEU A 146 -3.99 2.88 -8.48
C LEU A 146 -3.62 2.00 -9.67
N PRO A 147 -3.17 2.58 -10.79
CA PRO A 147 -2.92 1.84 -12.03
C PRO A 147 -1.59 1.06 -11.97
N PHE A 148 -1.57 -0.09 -11.29
CA PHE A 148 -0.47 -1.05 -11.37
C PHE A 148 -0.77 -2.14 -12.40
N LYS A 149 0.26 -2.71 -13.04
CA LYS A 149 0.10 -3.71 -14.11
C LYS A 149 -0.03 -5.14 -13.59
N ASP A 150 0.55 -5.38 -12.43
CA ASP A 150 0.93 -6.68 -11.87
C ASP A 150 0.38 -6.89 -10.45
N ILE A 151 0.03 -5.81 -9.76
CA ILE A 151 -0.73 -5.82 -8.51
C ILE A 151 -2.01 -4.99 -8.67
N ARG A 152 -3.01 -5.29 -7.84
CA ARG A 152 -4.18 -4.42 -7.65
C ARG A 152 -4.01 -3.66 -6.36
N VAL A 153 -4.16 -2.34 -6.40
CA VAL A 153 -4.27 -1.49 -5.22
C VAL A 153 -5.67 -0.90 -5.21
N GLN A 154 -6.42 -1.09 -4.14
CA GLN A 154 -7.79 -0.59 -4.02
C GLN A 154 -7.99 0.09 -2.67
N PHE A 155 -8.56 1.28 -2.67
CA PHE A 155 -8.92 2.01 -1.46
C PHE A 155 -10.26 1.51 -0.91
N LEU A 156 -10.30 1.24 0.39
CA LEU A 156 -11.46 0.70 1.10
C LEU A 156 -12.19 1.78 1.89
N ALA A 157 -11.46 2.78 2.37
CA ALA A 157 -11.99 3.94 3.08
C ALA A 157 -11.19 5.19 2.70
N ALA A 158 -11.84 6.35 2.78
CA ALA A 158 -11.23 7.65 2.59
C ALA A 158 -12.16 8.74 3.13
N ALA A 159 -11.63 9.72 3.87
CA ALA A 159 -12.38 10.89 4.33
C ALA A 159 -13.68 10.52 5.07
N GLY A 160 -13.60 9.48 5.92
CA GLY A 160 -14.72 8.97 6.72
C GLY A 160 -15.75 8.16 5.93
N GLU A 161 -15.64 8.07 4.61
CA GLU A 161 -16.42 7.15 3.76
C GLU A 161 -15.72 5.79 3.67
N HIS A 162 -16.48 4.73 3.42
CA HIS A 162 -15.98 3.37 3.22
C HIS A 162 -16.69 2.67 2.06
N LEU A 163 -16.23 1.48 1.68
CA LEU A 163 -16.91 0.65 0.68
C LEU A 163 -18.36 0.39 1.09
N SER A 164 -19.27 0.59 0.14
CA SER A 164 -20.70 0.29 0.31
C SER A 164 -21.10 -1.11 -0.16
N SER A 165 -20.18 -1.87 -0.72
CA SER A 165 -20.41 -3.22 -1.24
C SER A 165 -19.19 -4.11 -1.03
N PRO A 166 -19.38 -5.42 -0.82
CA PRO A 166 -18.27 -6.33 -0.61
C PRO A 166 -17.34 -6.42 -1.82
N LEU A 167 -16.05 -6.66 -1.55
CA LEU A 167 -15.09 -7.05 -2.56
C LEU A 167 -15.45 -8.42 -3.18
N PRO A 168 -14.96 -8.72 -4.40
CA PRO A 168 -15.18 -10.04 -5.01
C PRO A 168 -14.73 -11.18 -4.09
N GLY A 169 -15.64 -12.10 -3.78
CA GLY A 169 -15.41 -13.23 -2.87
C GLY A 169 -15.47 -12.88 -1.38
N ALA A 170 -15.91 -11.67 -1.03
CA ALA A 170 -16.23 -11.25 0.34
C ALA A 170 -17.76 -11.16 0.53
N GLY A 171 -18.20 -10.61 1.67
CA GLY A 171 -19.60 -10.34 1.97
C GLY A 171 -20.27 -11.38 2.89
N GLU A 172 -19.52 -12.36 3.36
CA GLU A 172 -20.00 -13.32 4.37
C GLU A 172 -20.40 -12.59 5.67
N ALA A 173 -21.47 -13.08 6.30
CA ALA A 173 -21.92 -12.55 7.58
C ALA A 173 -20.82 -12.70 8.64
N ASN A 174 -20.54 -11.64 9.38
CA ASN A 174 -19.52 -11.64 10.40
C ASN A 174 -20.14 -11.99 11.77
N LEU A 175 -19.94 -13.24 12.17
CA LEU A 175 -20.51 -13.81 13.40
C LEU A 175 -19.99 -13.16 14.69
N TYR A 176 -18.93 -12.36 14.61
CA TYR A 176 -18.34 -11.68 15.76
C TYR A 176 -18.95 -10.29 16.02
N CYS A 177 -19.59 -9.68 15.02
CA CYS A 177 -20.20 -8.35 15.15
C CYS A 177 -21.21 -8.23 16.30
N PRO A 178 -22.09 -9.22 16.59
CA PRO A 178 -23.03 -9.11 17.70
C PRO A 178 -22.36 -9.01 19.09
N SER A 179 -21.08 -9.38 19.21
CA SER A 179 -20.33 -9.29 20.47
C SER A 179 -19.57 -7.97 20.64
N GLU A 180 -19.51 -7.15 19.60
CA GLU A 180 -18.85 -5.85 19.66
C GLU A 180 -19.74 -4.82 20.34
N LYS A 181 -19.13 -3.97 21.15
CA LYS A 181 -19.82 -2.81 21.74
C LYS A 181 -19.84 -1.70 20.69
N GLU A 182 -20.92 -0.92 20.65
CA GLU A 182 -20.96 0.29 19.81
C GLU A 182 -19.84 1.23 20.28
N PRO A 183 -18.83 1.50 19.43
CA PRO A 183 -17.75 2.41 19.76
C PRO A 183 -18.24 3.87 19.68
N PRO A 184 -17.63 4.79 20.44
CA PRO A 184 -17.92 6.21 20.31
C PRO A 184 -17.60 6.70 18.89
N VAL A 185 -18.25 7.78 18.46
CA VAL A 185 -17.89 8.46 17.22
C VAL A 185 -16.55 9.15 17.43
N ASP A 186 -15.57 8.81 16.60
CA ASP A 186 -14.30 9.51 16.53
C ASP A 186 -14.42 10.73 15.60
N THR A 187 -14.01 11.90 16.10
CA THR A 187 -14.01 13.16 15.36
C THR A 187 -12.59 13.64 15.01
N THR A 188 -11.59 12.79 15.24
CA THR A 188 -10.20 13.06 14.91
C THR A 188 -9.94 12.66 13.45
N LYS A 189 -8.80 13.09 12.92
CA LYS A 189 -8.38 12.73 11.57
C LYS A 189 -8.05 11.23 11.39
N ASN A 190 -7.89 10.45 12.47
CA ASN A 190 -7.75 9.00 12.41
C ASN A 190 -8.95 8.34 11.71
N SER A 191 -10.16 8.80 12.02
CA SER A 191 -11.40 8.36 11.35
C SER A 191 -11.47 8.67 9.84
N GLN A 192 -10.57 9.51 9.34
CA GLN A 192 -10.49 9.93 7.94
C GLN A 192 -9.46 9.12 7.13
N SER A 193 -8.72 8.23 7.79
CA SER A 193 -7.60 7.50 7.20
C SER A 193 -7.98 6.80 5.89
N LEU A 194 -7.10 6.89 4.89
CA LEU A 194 -7.13 5.99 3.76
C LEU A 194 -6.86 4.57 4.25
N ALA A 195 -7.77 3.67 3.93
CA ALA A 195 -7.53 2.24 4.00
C ALA A 195 -7.30 1.68 2.59
N LEU A 196 -6.37 0.75 2.43
CA LEU A 196 -6.11 0.09 1.15
C LEU A 196 -5.84 -1.41 1.26
N LEU A 197 -6.23 -2.11 0.21
CA LEU A 197 -5.91 -3.50 -0.03
C LEU A 197 -5.01 -3.62 -1.25
N ILE A 198 -3.90 -4.33 -1.08
CA ILE A 198 -2.99 -4.71 -2.15
C ILE A 198 -3.15 -6.20 -2.43
N THR A 199 -3.47 -6.55 -3.68
CA THR A 199 -3.59 -7.95 -4.13
C THR A 199 -2.52 -8.28 -5.17
N TYR A 200 -1.79 -9.38 -4.95
CA TYR A 200 -0.83 -9.95 -5.90
C TYR A 200 -1.08 -11.45 -6.09
N GLY A 201 -1.68 -11.82 -7.23
CA GLY A 201 -2.19 -13.18 -7.40
C GLY A 201 -3.25 -13.50 -6.34
N LYS A 202 -2.96 -14.48 -5.47
CA LYS A 202 -3.81 -14.82 -4.32
C LYS A 202 -3.42 -14.08 -3.04
N PHE A 203 -2.22 -13.51 -2.97
CA PHE A 203 -1.72 -12.81 -1.80
C PHE A 203 -2.46 -11.50 -1.59
N ARG A 204 -2.85 -11.20 -0.34
CA ARG A 204 -3.59 -10.01 0.06
C ARG A 204 -2.95 -9.33 1.27
N PHE A 205 -2.53 -8.08 1.10
CA PHE A 205 -2.01 -7.21 2.16
C PHE A 205 -3.00 -6.07 2.44
N LEU A 206 -3.38 -5.91 3.71
CA LEU A 206 -4.29 -4.88 4.19
C LEU A 206 -3.55 -3.89 5.09
N ASP A 207 -3.76 -2.60 4.81
CA ASP A 207 -3.30 -1.46 5.59
C ASP A 207 -4.50 -0.52 5.76
N LEU A 208 -4.90 -0.26 7.00
CA LEU A 208 -6.03 0.63 7.30
C LEU A 208 -5.56 1.97 7.90
N GLY A 209 -4.25 2.25 7.90
CA GLY A 209 -3.65 3.35 8.66
C GLY A 209 -4.15 3.34 10.11
N ASP A 210 -4.59 4.50 10.55
CA ASP A 210 -5.11 4.69 11.92
C ASP A 210 -6.64 4.74 11.92
N LEU A 211 -7.31 3.98 11.05
CA LEU A 211 -8.76 3.87 11.14
C LEU A 211 -9.17 3.41 12.54
N THR A 212 -10.11 4.15 13.13
CA THR A 212 -10.61 3.85 14.46
C THR A 212 -11.63 2.72 14.45
N THR A 213 -11.84 2.11 15.62
CA THR A 213 -12.72 0.95 15.85
C THR A 213 -14.06 1.07 15.14
N LYS A 214 -14.70 2.25 15.18
CA LYS A 214 -15.98 2.46 14.49
C LYS A 214 -15.86 2.27 12.98
N LYS A 215 -14.83 2.83 12.37
CA LYS A 215 -14.56 2.74 10.93
C LYS A 215 -14.10 1.36 10.52
N GLU A 216 -13.34 0.68 11.38
CA GLU A 216 -12.98 -0.71 11.18
C GLU A 216 -14.22 -1.62 11.16
N LEU A 217 -15.13 -1.44 12.11
CA LEU A 217 -16.39 -2.20 12.17
C LEU A 217 -17.30 -1.91 10.97
N GLU A 218 -17.36 -0.67 10.47
CA GLU A 218 -18.11 -0.33 9.25
C GLU A 218 -17.63 -1.11 8.00
N LEU A 219 -16.38 -1.57 7.99
CA LEU A 219 -15.83 -2.40 6.91
C LEU A 219 -16.11 -3.91 7.08
N VAL A 220 -16.45 -4.37 8.28
CA VAL A 220 -16.61 -5.80 8.57
C VAL A 220 -17.94 -6.21 9.21
N CYS A 221 -18.81 -5.24 9.53
CA CYS A 221 -20.10 -5.47 10.17
C CYS A 221 -21.25 -4.82 9.38
N PRO A 222 -22.41 -5.49 9.28
CA PRO A 222 -22.69 -6.85 9.75
C PRO A 222 -22.04 -7.95 8.87
N ASN A 223 -21.55 -7.58 7.69
CA ASN A 223 -20.91 -8.48 6.74
C ASN A 223 -19.46 -8.06 6.52
N ASN A 224 -18.57 -9.04 6.36
CA ASN A 224 -17.17 -8.77 6.05
C ASN A 224 -17.03 -8.28 4.60
N LEU A 225 -16.90 -6.96 4.38
CA LEU A 225 -16.77 -6.39 3.04
C LEU A 225 -15.40 -6.66 2.42
N ILE A 226 -14.39 -6.97 3.23
CA ILE A 226 -13.00 -7.14 2.81
C ILE A 226 -12.75 -8.59 2.37
N GLY A 227 -13.27 -9.57 3.13
CA GLY A 227 -12.89 -10.98 3.03
C GLY A 227 -11.63 -11.28 3.83
N THR A 228 -10.99 -12.43 3.59
CA THR A 228 -9.76 -12.80 4.30
C THR A 228 -8.52 -12.12 3.70
N VAL A 229 -7.46 -12.00 4.50
CA VAL A 229 -6.17 -11.42 4.07
C VAL A 229 -5.00 -12.30 4.52
N ASP A 230 -3.85 -12.19 3.86
CA ASP A 230 -2.65 -12.93 4.26
C ASP A 230 -1.81 -12.11 5.25
N LEU A 231 -1.68 -10.81 4.97
CA LEU A 231 -0.88 -9.87 5.73
C LEU A 231 -1.75 -8.69 6.16
N PHE A 232 -1.69 -8.35 7.43
CA PHE A 232 -2.41 -7.23 8.02
C PHE A 232 -1.40 -6.34 8.76
N LEU A 233 -1.29 -5.07 8.38
CA LEU A 233 -0.63 -4.09 9.22
C LEU A 233 -1.63 -3.68 10.30
N THR A 234 -1.30 -3.93 11.56
CA THR A 234 -2.17 -3.59 12.68
C THR A 234 -2.49 -2.11 12.66
N THR A 235 -3.75 -1.76 12.86
CA THR A 235 -4.21 -0.37 12.74
C THR A 235 -3.74 0.43 13.93
N HIS A 236 -3.50 1.73 13.70
CA HIS A 236 -3.18 2.69 14.76
C HIS A 236 -2.06 2.18 15.66
N HIS A 237 -1.00 1.64 15.03
CA HIS A 237 0.20 1.11 15.69
C HIS A 237 -0.08 -0.04 16.67
N GLY A 238 -1.20 -0.76 16.49
CA GLY A 238 -1.68 -1.80 17.40
C GLY A 238 -2.32 -1.25 18.68
N GLY A 239 -2.78 0.01 18.66
CA GLY A 239 -3.40 0.70 19.79
C GLY A 239 -4.76 0.13 20.20
N ASP A 240 -5.04 0.12 21.51
CA ASP A 240 -6.35 -0.21 22.10
C ASP A 240 -7.23 1.06 22.11
N PRO A 241 -8.52 1.02 21.68
CA PRO A 241 -9.36 -0.16 21.42
C PRO A 241 -9.47 -0.60 19.96
N ASP A 242 -8.61 -0.11 19.06
CA ASP A 242 -8.64 -0.47 17.64
C ASP A 242 -8.21 -1.93 17.43
N ASN A 243 -8.35 -2.42 16.20
CA ASN A 243 -8.19 -3.84 15.89
C ASN A 243 -9.19 -4.76 16.64
N PRO A 244 -10.51 -4.45 16.63
CA PRO A 244 -11.50 -5.21 17.39
C PRO A 244 -11.56 -6.66 16.94
N LYS A 245 -12.08 -7.53 17.81
CA LYS A 245 -12.19 -8.97 17.54
C LYS A 245 -12.91 -9.24 16.22
N ALA A 246 -13.99 -8.52 15.94
CA ALA A 246 -14.76 -8.68 14.70
C ALA A 246 -13.98 -8.31 13.44
N LEU A 247 -12.99 -7.43 13.53
CA LEU A 247 -12.06 -7.17 12.42
C LEU A 247 -11.07 -8.32 12.30
N VAL A 248 -10.23 -8.52 13.31
CA VAL A 248 -9.08 -9.44 13.22
C VAL A 248 -9.55 -10.87 12.93
N TRP A 249 -10.62 -11.32 13.56
CA TRP A 249 -11.11 -12.68 13.38
C TRP A 249 -11.85 -12.86 12.06
N ALA A 250 -12.50 -11.84 11.49
CA ALA A 250 -13.13 -11.95 10.18
C ALA A 250 -12.11 -11.91 9.03
N LEU A 251 -11.00 -11.19 9.23
CA LEU A 251 -9.90 -11.09 8.26
C LEU A 251 -9.04 -12.36 8.19
N HIS A 252 -8.98 -13.15 9.28
CA HIS A 252 -8.13 -14.35 9.37
C HIS A 252 -6.68 -14.13 8.85
N PRO A 253 -5.96 -13.07 9.30
CA PRO A 253 -4.62 -12.80 8.82
C PRO A 253 -3.67 -13.95 9.18
N ARG A 254 -2.76 -14.28 8.26
CA ARG A 254 -1.69 -15.26 8.52
C ARG A 254 -0.51 -14.62 9.24
N VAL A 255 -0.28 -13.34 8.96
CA VAL A 255 0.73 -12.49 9.59
C VAL A 255 0.09 -11.15 9.93
N ALA A 256 0.35 -10.69 11.15
CA ALA A 256 0.12 -9.31 11.57
C ALA A 256 1.48 -8.65 11.81
N VAL A 257 1.59 -7.39 11.43
CA VAL A 257 2.79 -6.55 11.67
C VAL A 257 2.42 -5.39 12.56
#